data_AF-A0A942J938-F1
#
_entry.id   AF-A0A942J938-F1
#
_cell.length_a   1.000
_cell.length_b   1.000
_cell.length_c   1.000
_cell.angle_alpha   90.00
_cell.angle_beta   90.00
_cell.angle_gamma   90.00
#
_symmetry.space_group_name_H-M   'P 1'
#
loop_
_entity.id
_entity.type
_entity.pdbx_description
1 polymer ?
#
loop_
_entity_poly.entity_id
_entity_poly.type
_entity_poly.pdbx_seq_one_letter_code
_entity_poly.pdbx_strand_id
1 'polypeptide(L)'
;MIGFSFIFFLLLDRSAPSYLLINALMMGAFGVFDLFWWSILGEMLSFGSNPAKILGMGLGLSANVFGVLLGGLAGLFLASAGTDSYYVTLLALAVVCVTMVLLPPLHKSLTGLLKEHEFLTVLAEMTPNEQGQLVTGLSVSGQLTKREREIAALLLRGKSYRTISAELYVSENTVKTHVKNIYAKAGVRSKTELAGLLLERQSVHAD
;
A
#
# COMPACT_ATOMS: atom_id res chain seq x y z
N MET A 1 12.52 -0.80 25.24
CA MET A 1 11.36 -0.85 26.15
C MET A 1 10.90 -2.30 26.37
N ILE A 2 10.50 -3.05 25.32
CA ILE A 2 10.09 -4.47 25.43
C ILE A 2 11.19 -5.38 26.02
N GLY A 3 12.45 -5.18 25.64
CA GLY A 3 13.56 -5.94 26.23
C GLY A 3 13.74 -5.71 27.74
N PHE A 4 13.52 -4.47 28.20
CA PHE A 4 13.61 -4.13 29.63
C PHE A 4 12.44 -4.69 30.42
N SER A 5 11.21 -4.69 29.87
CA SER A 5 10.07 -5.32 30.55
C SER A 5 10.26 -6.83 30.73
N PHE A 6 10.91 -7.50 29.77
CA PHE A 6 11.22 -8.93 29.88
C PHE A 6 12.32 -9.22 30.93
N ILE A 7 13.38 -8.40 30.95
CA ILE A 7 14.45 -8.49 31.96
C ILE A 7 13.90 -8.25 33.37
N PHE A 8 13.06 -7.22 33.54
CA PHE A 8 12.43 -6.92 34.81
C PHE A 8 11.41 -7.98 35.25
N PHE A 9 10.71 -8.61 34.31
CA PHE A 9 9.84 -9.75 34.63
C PHE A 9 10.59 -10.97 35.18
N LEU A 10 11.85 -11.16 34.77
CA LEU A 10 12.70 -12.24 35.27
C LEU A 10 13.40 -11.90 36.59
N LEU A 11 13.67 -10.62 36.85
CA LEU A 11 14.47 -10.15 38.00
C LEU A 11 13.64 -9.68 39.19
N LEU A 12 12.42 -9.16 38.98
CA LEU A 12 11.58 -8.66 40.07
C LEU A 12 10.74 -9.76 40.70
N ASP A 13 10.41 -9.52 41.96
CA ASP A 13 9.47 -10.29 42.76
C ASP A 13 8.03 -10.20 42.20
N ARG A 14 7.19 -11.18 42.55
CA ARG A 14 5.79 -11.30 42.10
C ARG A 14 4.85 -10.34 42.85
N SER A 15 5.32 -9.16 43.23
CA SER A 15 4.55 -8.16 43.97
C SER A 15 3.77 -7.23 43.03
N ALA A 16 2.68 -6.65 43.53
CA ALA A 16 1.84 -5.71 42.78
C ALA A 16 2.60 -4.52 42.14
N PRO A 17 3.56 -3.83 42.81
CA PRO A 17 4.30 -2.74 42.18
C PRO A 17 5.20 -3.23 41.03
N SER A 18 5.79 -4.42 41.16
CA SER A 18 6.61 -5.03 40.12
C SER A 18 5.79 -5.33 38.86
N TYR A 19 4.56 -5.84 39.01
CA TYR A 19 3.64 -6.03 37.88
C TYR A 19 3.22 -4.71 37.23
N LEU A 20 2.94 -3.67 38.01
CA LEU A 20 2.59 -2.35 37.47
C LEU A 20 3.73 -1.75 36.66
N LEU A 21 4.96 -1.86 37.13
CA LEU A 21 6.15 -1.37 36.43
C LEU A 21 6.35 -2.09 35.09
N ILE A 22 6.26 -3.43 35.10
CA ILE A 22 6.40 -4.25 33.88
C ILE A 22 5.30 -3.89 32.88
N ASN A 23 4.06 -3.78 33.33
CA ASN A 23 2.93 -3.44 32.47
C ASN A 23 3.05 -2.03 31.88
N ALA A 24 3.50 -1.05 32.68
CA ALA A 24 3.73 0.31 32.23
C ALA A 24 4.82 0.39 31.15
N LEU A 25 5.94 -0.34 31.32
CA LEU A 25 7.00 -0.44 30.31
C LEU A 25 6.52 -1.10 29.02
N MET A 26 5.65 -2.12 29.13
CA MET A 26 5.06 -2.81 27.98
C MET A 26 4.10 -1.88 27.21
N MET A 27 3.17 -1.23 27.91
CA MET A 27 2.26 -0.22 27.35
C MET A 27 3.00 0.96 26.73
N GLY A 28 4.07 1.43 27.36
CA GLY A 28 4.91 2.50 26.83
C GLY A 28 5.57 2.13 25.50
N ALA A 29 5.99 0.88 25.33
CA ALA A 29 6.53 0.41 24.06
C ALA A 29 5.46 0.40 22.95
N PHE A 30 4.24 -0.05 23.26
CA PHE A 30 3.12 0.01 22.32
C PHE A 30 2.76 1.45 21.95
N GLY A 31 2.83 2.39 22.90
CA GLY A 31 2.59 3.81 22.64
C GLY A 31 3.55 4.43 21.62
N VAL A 32 4.82 4.02 21.60
CA VAL A 32 5.79 4.49 20.59
C VAL A 32 5.43 3.98 19.20
N PHE A 33 5.01 2.73 19.06
CA PHE A 33 4.51 2.20 17.79
C PHE A 33 3.24 2.90 17.33
N ASP A 34 2.34 3.22 18.25
CA ASP A 34 1.12 3.97 17.96
C ASP A 34 1.44 5.38 17.42
N LEU A 35 2.37 6.10 18.06
CA LEU A 35 2.81 7.42 17.56
C LEU A 35 3.42 7.34 16.15
N PHE A 36 4.22 6.32 15.88
CA PHE A 36 4.78 6.10 14.55
C PHE A 36 3.68 5.82 13.51
N TRP A 37 2.68 5.02 13.89
CA TRP A 37 1.50 4.74 13.06
C TRP A 37 0.71 6.01 12.74
N TRP A 38 0.50 6.89 13.73
CA TRP A 38 -0.14 8.19 13.54
C TRP A 38 0.67 9.12 12.64
N SER A 39 2.01 9.08 12.70
CA SER A 39 2.88 9.86 11.81
C SER A 39 2.73 9.42 10.35
N ILE A 40 2.74 8.12 10.07
CA ILE A 40 2.57 7.58 8.71
C ILE A 40 1.19 7.95 8.15
N LEU A 41 0.13 7.81 8.97
CA LEU A 41 -1.21 8.23 8.58
C LEU A 41 -1.26 9.73 8.27
N GLY A 42 -0.61 10.56 9.09
CA GLY A 42 -0.49 12.01 8.86
C GLY A 42 0.16 12.35 7.52
N GLU A 43 1.23 11.64 7.17
CA GLU A 43 1.93 11.81 5.90
C GLU A 43 1.09 11.34 4.71
N MET A 44 0.42 10.18 4.81
CA MET A 44 -0.49 9.70 3.76
C MET A 44 -1.66 10.65 3.48
N LEU A 45 -2.14 11.39 4.48
CA LEU A 45 -3.20 12.38 4.30
C LEU A 45 -2.75 13.58 3.44
N SER A 46 -1.45 13.88 3.41
CA SER A 46 -0.92 15.00 2.63
C SER A 46 -0.91 14.74 1.12
N PHE A 47 -0.89 13.47 0.70
CA PHE A 47 -0.85 13.05 -0.72
C PHE A 47 -2.24 12.84 -1.35
N GLY A 48 -3.31 12.77 -0.56
CA GLY A 48 -4.65 12.51 -1.07
C GLY A 48 -5.39 13.79 -1.44
N SER A 49 -5.89 13.88 -2.68
CA SER A 49 -6.80 14.97 -3.12
C SER A 49 -8.13 15.04 -2.36
N ASN A 50 -8.41 14.05 -1.50
CA ASN A 50 -9.58 14.03 -0.63
C ASN A 50 -9.26 13.33 0.71
N PRO A 51 -8.66 14.03 1.69
CA PRO A 51 -8.23 13.44 2.97
C PRO A 51 -9.41 12.84 3.76
N ALA A 52 -10.63 13.35 3.56
CA ALA A 52 -11.85 12.83 4.18
C ALA A 52 -12.30 11.45 3.65
N LYS A 53 -11.82 10.95 2.50
CA LYS A 53 -12.08 9.57 2.07
C LYS A 53 -11.11 8.56 2.68
N ILE A 54 -9.86 8.99 2.89
CA ILE A 54 -8.81 8.19 3.55
C ILE A 54 -9.05 8.15 5.07
N LEU A 55 -9.50 9.26 5.65
CA LEU A 55 -9.84 9.39 7.08
C LEU A 55 -11.31 9.00 7.39
N GLY A 56 -12.26 9.36 6.52
CA GLY A 56 -13.72 9.30 6.82
C GLY A 56 -14.44 8.03 6.38
N MET A 57 -13.85 7.19 5.52
CA MET A 57 -14.22 5.78 5.41
C MET A 57 -13.27 5.01 6.33
N GLY A 58 -13.49 5.10 7.65
CA GLY A 58 -12.61 4.53 8.66
C GLY A 58 -12.29 3.07 8.38
N LEU A 59 -11.13 2.81 7.77
CA LEU A 59 -10.52 1.48 7.67
C LEU A 59 -9.27 1.39 8.56
N GLY A 60 -8.50 2.47 8.71
CA GLY A 60 -7.30 2.45 9.56
C GLY A 60 -7.63 2.43 11.06
N LEU A 61 -8.34 3.45 11.56
CA LEU A 61 -8.70 3.56 12.97
C LEU A 61 -9.70 2.50 13.41
N SER A 62 -10.69 2.22 12.56
CA SER A 62 -11.73 1.24 12.84
C SER A 62 -11.18 -0.19 12.86
N ALA A 63 -10.21 -0.55 12.02
CA ALA A 63 -9.65 -1.89 12.00
C ALA A 63 -8.91 -2.22 13.30
N ASN A 64 -8.23 -1.24 13.90
CA ASN A 64 -7.58 -1.42 15.19
C ASN A 64 -8.61 -1.68 16.30
N VAL A 65 -9.61 -0.82 16.41
CA VAL A 65 -10.71 -0.96 17.39
C VAL A 65 -11.52 -2.25 17.14
N PHE A 66 -11.73 -2.61 15.87
CA PHE A 66 -12.42 -3.83 15.46
C PHE A 66 -11.64 -5.09 15.80
N GLY A 67 -10.31 -5.07 15.66
CA GLY A 67 -9.43 -6.16 16.09
C GLY A 67 -9.48 -6.39 17.60
N VAL A 68 -9.42 -5.30 18.39
CA VAL A 68 -9.56 -5.36 19.85
C VAL A 68 -10.94 -5.90 20.24
N LEU A 69 -12.00 -5.44 19.58
CA LEU A 69 -13.37 -5.92 19.80
C LEU A 69 -13.51 -7.42 19.49
N LEU A 70 -13.02 -7.88 18.34
CA LEU A 70 -13.05 -9.29 17.95
C LEU A 70 -12.26 -10.17 18.93
N GLY A 71 -11.08 -9.73 19.35
CA GLY A 71 -10.28 -10.43 20.36
C GLY A 71 -10.99 -10.52 21.70
N GLY A 72 -11.65 -9.44 22.13
CA GLY A 72 -12.44 -9.40 23.36
C GLY A 72 -13.66 -10.33 23.31
N LEU A 73 -14.41 -10.34 22.20
CA LEU A 73 -15.55 -11.23 22.00
C LEU A 73 -15.12 -12.70 21.97
N ALA A 74 -14.04 -13.02 21.25
CA ALA A 74 -13.46 -14.36 21.24
C ALA A 74 -13.03 -14.79 22.66
N GLY A 75 -12.32 -13.91 23.38
CA GLY A 75 -11.91 -14.17 24.76
C GLY A 75 -13.09 -14.43 25.70
N LEU A 76 -14.16 -13.63 25.61
CA LEU A 76 -15.37 -13.80 26.42
C LEU A 76 -16.08 -15.12 26.11
N PHE A 77 -16.16 -15.49 24.83
CA PHE A 77 -16.76 -16.74 24.39
C PHE A 77 -15.98 -17.98 24.86
N LEU A 78 -14.64 -17.93 24.79
CA LEU A 78 -13.82 -19.01 25.35
C LEU A 78 -13.89 -19.09 26.88
N ALA A 79 -14.00 -17.95 27.56
CA ALA A 79 -14.17 -17.90 29.01
C ALA A 79 -15.53 -18.46 29.46
N SER A 80 -16.60 -18.15 28.73
CA SER A 80 -17.95 -18.66 29.04
C SER A 80 -18.12 -20.15 28.69
N ALA A 81 -17.35 -20.67 27.74
CA ALA A 81 -17.32 -22.08 27.37
C ALA A 81 -16.60 -22.99 28.39
N GLY A 82 -16.00 -22.43 29.45
CA GLY A 82 -15.29 -23.21 30.47
C GLY A 82 -13.99 -23.85 29.98
N THR A 83 -13.38 -23.28 28.95
CA THR A 83 -12.19 -23.83 28.29
C THR A 83 -10.94 -23.70 29.16
N ASP A 84 -10.12 -24.75 29.24
CA ASP A 84 -8.86 -24.72 29.99
C ASP A 84 -7.91 -23.63 29.48
N SER A 85 -7.18 -23.00 30.41
CA SER A 85 -6.28 -21.86 30.15
C SER A 85 -5.19 -22.13 29.08
N TYR A 86 -4.85 -23.41 28.88
CA TYR A 86 -3.93 -23.88 27.83
C TYR A 86 -4.46 -23.64 26.40
N TYR A 87 -5.76 -23.82 26.14
CA TYR A 87 -6.31 -23.63 24.79
C TYR A 87 -6.31 -22.16 24.36
N VAL A 88 -6.54 -21.25 25.31
CA VAL A 88 -6.52 -19.80 25.06
C VAL A 88 -5.13 -19.32 24.66
N THR A 89 -4.09 -19.82 25.35
CA THR A 89 -2.70 -19.49 25.04
C THR A 89 -2.25 -20.10 23.71
N LEU A 90 -2.68 -21.32 23.40
CA LEU A 90 -2.39 -21.96 22.10
C LEU A 90 -3.06 -21.20 20.93
N LEU A 91 -4.30 -20.76 21.11
CA LEU A 91 -5.03 -19.96 20.12
C LEU A 91 -4.35 -18.61 19.86
N ALA A 92 -3.97 -17.91 20.93
CA ALA A 92 -3.26 -16.63 20.82
C ALA A 92 -1.92 -16.80 20.08
N LEU A 93 -1.17 -17.86 20.38
CA LEU A 93 0.07 -18.19 19.69
C LEU A 93 -0.17 -18.49 18.20
N ALA A 94 -1.20 -19.27 17.88
CA ALA A 94 -1.57 -19.58 16.51
C ALA A 94 -1.90 -18.31 15.71
N VAL A 95 -2.67 -17.38 16.29
CA VAL A 95 -2.98 -16.09 15.67
C VAL A 95 -1.69 -15.30 15.38
N VAL A 96 -0.75 -15.23 16.34
CA VAL A 96 0.54 -14.55 16.14
C VAL A 96 1.38 -15.21 15.04
N CYS A 97 1.44 -16.54 15.00
CA CYS A 97 2.16 -17.25 13.95
C CYS A 97 1.54 -16.99 12.56
N VAL A 98 0.21 -17.04 12.46
CA VAL A 98 -0.50 -16.76 11.20
C VAL A 98 -0.26 -15.34 10.75
N THR A 99 -0.34 -14.34 11.65
CA THR A 99 -0.09 -12.94 11.29
C THR A 99 1.35 -12.73 10.82
N MET A 100 2.35 -13.35 11.45
CA MET A 100 3.74 -13.28 10.97
C MET A 100 3.94 -13.90 9.59
N VAL A 101 3.23 -14.98 9.25
CA VAL A 101 3.31 -15.60 7.92
C VAL A 101 2.58 -14.77 6.87
N LEU A 102 1.48 -14.10 7.25
CA LEU A 102 0.68 -13.28 6.33
C LEU A 102 1.32 -11.92 6.02
N LEU A 103 2.15 -11.39 6.93
CA LEU A 103 2.68 -10.04 6.82
C LEU A 103 3.60 -9.83 5.59
N PRO A 104 4.56 -10.72 5.27
CA PRO A 104 5.44 -10.56 4.11
C PRO A 104 4.74 -10.51 2.74
N PRO A 105 3.79 -11.42 2.40
CA PRO A 105 3.10 -11.34 1.11
C PRO A 105 2.18 -10.11 1.03
N LEU A 106 1.55 -9.73 2.15
CA LEU A 106 0.72 -8.53 2.21
C LEU A 106 1.57 -7.26 2.00
N HIS A 107 2.74 -7.19 2.65
CA HIS A 107 3.70 -6.10 2.46
C HIS A 107 4.15 -6.01 1.00
N LYS A 108 4.57 -7.13 0.40
CA LYS A 108 4.98 -7.17 -1.02
C LYS A 108 3.87 -6.67 -1.95
N SER A 109 2.63 -7.05 -1.69
CA SER A 109 1.48 -6.64 -2.50
C SER A 109 1.19 -5.13 -2.34
N LEU A 110 1.26 -4.61 -1.11
CA LEU A 110 1.06 -3.19 -0.82
C LEU A 110 2.15 -2.32 -1.44
N THR A 111 3.43 -2.71 -1.30
CA THR A 111 4.56 -2.00 -1.90
C THR A 111 4.48 -2.01 -3.44
N GLY A 112 3.98 -3.09 -4.04
CA GLY A 112 3.73 -3.14 -5.48
C GLY A 112 2.70 -2.10 -5.94
N LEU A 113 1.58 -2.00 -5.21
CA LEU A 113 0.51 -1.03 -5.52
C LEU A 113 0.94 0.43 -5.31
N LEU A 114 1.75 0.69 -4.28
CA LEU A 114 2.28 2.03 -3.99
C LEU A 114 3.29 2.48 -5.04
N LYS A 115 4.24 1.62 -5.43
CA LYS A 115 5.20 1.92 -6.50
C LYS A 115 4.51 2.22 -7.82
N GLU A 116 3.40 1.53 -8.12
CA GLU A 116 2.60 1.84 -9.29
C GLU A 116 2.00 3.26 -9.23
N HIS A 117 1.55 3.72 -8.07
CA HIS A 117 1.02 5.07 -7.93
C HIS A 117 2.12 6.13 -7.96
N GLU A 118 3.15 6.01 -7.14
CA GLU A 118 4.26 6.98 -7.04
C GLU A 118 4.92 7.23 -8.40
N PHE A 119 5.22 6.16 -9.14
CA PHE A 119 5.83 6.25 -10.46
C PHE A 119 4.93 6.99 -11.47
N LEU A 120 3.61 6.79 -11.37
CA LEU A 120 2.65 7.44 -12.25
C LEU A 120 2.37 8.89 -11.84
N THR A 121 2.48 9.23 -10.56
CA THR A 121 2.38 10.62 -10.09
C THR A 121 3.57 11.42 -10.57
N VAL A 122 4.79 10.90 -10.40
CA VAL A 122 6.03 11.55 -10.88
C VAL A 122 5.95 11.82 -12.39
N LEU A 123 5.48 10.84 -13.17
CA LEU A 123 5.30 11.01 -14.61
C LEU A 123 4.21 12.04 -14.96
N ALA A 124 3.11 12.07 -14.20
CA ALA A 124 2.02 13.02 -14.41
C ALA A 124 2.41 14.46 -14.06
N GLU A 125 3.34 14.63 -13.11
CA GLU A 125 3.86 15.93 -12.66
C GLU A 125 4.96 16.50 -13.56
N MET A 126 5.58 15.68 -14.43
CA MET A 126 6.54 16.15 -15.44
C MET A 126 5.92 17.21 -16.35
N THR A 127 6.74 18.16 -16.82
CA THR A 127 6.25 19.23 -17.68
C THR A 127 5.69 18.68 -19.01
N PRO A 128 4.75 19.38 -19.67
CA PRO A 128 4.23 18.95 -20.97
C PRO A 128 5.31 18.74 -22.03
N ASN A 129 6.46 19.43 -21.90
CA ASN A 129 7.60 19.33 -22.79
C ASN A 129 8.39 18.03 -22.57
N GLU A 130 8.67 17.67 -21.32
CA GLU A 130 9.35 16.40 -20.96
C GLU A 130 8.48 15.19 -21.29
N GLN A 131 7.18 15.27 -21.04
CA GLN A 131 6.21 14.24 -21.45
C GLN A 131 6.13 14.13 -22.98
N GLY A 132 6.18 15.26 -23.70
CA GLY A 132 6.23 15.30 -25.16
C GLY A 132 7.46 14.57 -25.71
N GLN A 133 8.62 14.75 -25.08
CA GLN A 133 9.86 14.05 -25.44
C GLN A 133 9.77 12.54 -25.17
N LEU A 134 9.17 12.11 -24.06
CA LEU A 134 8.92 10.68 -23.77
C LEU A 134 8.03 10.01 -24.82
N VAL A 135 6.94 10.68 -25.21
CA VAL A 135 6.04 10.20 -26.28
C VAL A 135 6.72 10.24 -27.65
N THR A 136 7.66 11.16 -27.84
CA THR A 136 8.50 11.20 -29.04
C THR A 136 9.47 10.01 -29.06
N GLY A 137 10.02 9.60 -27.92
CA GLY A 137 10.82 8.37 -27.79
C GLY A 137 10.05 7.09 -28.18
N LEU A 138 8.75 6.99 -27.83
CA LEU A 138 7.88 5.93 -28.36
C LEU A 138 7.75 5.98 -29.89
N SER A 139 7.75 7.18 -30.45
CA SER A 139 7.59 7.42 -31.89
C SER A 139 8.80 6.95 -32.69
N VAL A 140 10.02 7.05 -32.13
CA VAL A 140 11.26 6.56 -32.76
C VAL A 140 11.28 5.04 -32.89
N SER A 141 10.49 4.33 -32.07
CA SER A 141 10.44 2.86 -32.05
C SER A 141 9.62 2.24 -33.19
N GLY A 142 8.88 3.04 -33.97
CA GLY A 142 8.13 2.59 -35.16
C GLY A 142 6.96 1.63 -34.92
N GLN A 143 6.76 1.14 -33.68
CA GLN A 143 5.81 0.06 -33.39
C GLN A 143 4.37 0.55 -33.12
N LEU A 144 4.19 1.78 -32.63
CA LEU A 144 2.87 2.33 -32.28
C LEU A 144 2.31 3.25 -33.37
N THR A 145 1.04 3.05 -33.70
CA THR A 145 0.28 3.94 -34.60
C THR A 145 0.07 5.32 -33.97
N LYS A 146 -0.28 6.32 -34.79
CA LYS A 146 -0.61 7.68 -34.30
C LYS A 146 -1.65 7.66 -33.17
N ARG A 147 -2.69 6.83 -33.33
CA ARG A 147 -3.77 6.73 -32.35
C ARG A 147 -3.34 6.04 -31.06
N GLU A 148 -2.51 5.00 -31.16
CA GLU A 148 -1.95 4.32 -30.00
C GLU A 148 -1.01 5.23 -29.21
N ARG A 149 -0.26 6.12 -29.87
CA ARG A 149 0.58 7.13 -29.20
C ARG A 149 -0.23 8.15 -28.41
N GLU A 150 -1.32 8.65 -28.99
CA GLU A 150 -2.25 9.56 -28.28
C GLU A 150 -2.82 8.90 -27.03
N ILE A 151 -3.27 7.65 -27.14
CA ILE A 151 -3.81 6.88 -26.01
C ILE A 151 -2.72 6.61 -24.96
N ALA A 152 -1.52 6.20 -25.38
CA ALA A 152 -0.39 5.99 -24.48
C ALA A 152 -0.02 7.27 -23.71
N ALA A 153 0.02 8.43 -24.36
CA ALA A 153 0.31 9.70 -23.70
C ALA A 153 -0.71 10.02 -22.59
N LEU A 154 -2.00 9.82 -22.86
CA LEU A 154 -3.04 10.07 -21.86
C LEU A 154 -3.02 9.04 -20.72
N LEU A 155 -2.66 7.79 -21.00
CA LEU A 155 -2.42 6.76 -19.98
C LEU A 155 -1.30 7.15 -19.03
N LEU A 156 -0.18 7.61 -19.57
CA LEU A 156 1.00 8.02 -18.81
C LEU A 156 0.71 9.26 -17.93
N ARG A 157 -0.22 10.12 -18.36
CA ARG A 157 -0.75 11.24 -17.53
C ARG A 157 -1.68 10.81 -16.39
N GLY A 158 -1.79 9.52 -16.10
CA GLY A 158 -2.66 9.03 -15.04
C GLY A 158 -4.15 9.04 -15.38
N LYS A 159 -4.56 9.37 -16.61
CA LYS A 159 -5.99 9.46 -16.95
C LYS A 159 -6.65 8.09 -16.95
N SER A 160 -7.89 8.05 -16.45
CA SER A 160 -8.72 6.85 -16.47
C SER A 160 -9.18 6.51 -17.90
N TYR A 161 -9.54 5.26 -18.17
CA TYR A 161 -10.04 4.86 -19.49
C TYR A 161 -11.30 5.63 -19.89
N ARG A 162 -12.14 5.99 -18.92
CA ARG A 162 -13.32 6.83 -19.12
C ARG A 162 -12.97 8.27 -19.51
N THR A 163 -11.93 8.83 -18.91
CA THR A 163 -11.45 10.17 -19.27
C THR A 163 -10.84 10.17 -20.67
N ILE A 164 -10.04 9.15 -20.99
CA ILE A 164 -9.42 8.97 -22.31
C ILE A 164 -10.50 8.81 -23.38
N SER A 165 -11.53 7.99 -23.11
CA SER A 165 -12.62 7.74 -24.05
C SER A 165 -13.40 9.03 -24.35
N ALA A 166 -13.63 9.87 -23.34
CA ALA A 166 -14.29 11.17 -23.52
C ALA A 166 -13.43 12.16 -24.32
N GLU A 167 -12.15 12.29 -24.01
CA GLU A 167 -11.24 13.24 -24.66
C GLU A 167 -10.95 12.86 -26.12
N LEU A 168 -10.93 11.56 -26.40
CA LEU A 168 -10.66 11.02 -27.72
C LEU A 168 -11.93 10.71 -28.53
N TYR A 169 -13.12 10.95 -27.97
CA TYR A 169 -14.42 10.67 -28.60
C TYR A 169 -14.56 9.21 -29.09
N VAL A 170 -14.14 8.25 -28.27
CA VAL A 170 -14.24 6.80 -28.54
C VAL A 170 -14.90 6.06 -27.39
N SER A 171 -15.29 4.80 -27.58
CA SER A 171 -15.83 3.98 -26.48
C SER A 171 -14.72 3.50 -25.54
N GLU A 172 -15.05 3.23 -24.27
CA GLU A 172 -14.09 2.63 -23.32
C GLU A 172 -13.57 1.27 -23.81
N ASN A 173 -14.39 0.47 -24.50
CA ASN A 173 -13.95 -0.80 -25.09
C ASN A 173 -12.92 -0.60 -26.21
N THR A 174 -13.07 0.46 -27.01
CA THR A 174 -12.09 0.85 -28.03
C THR A 174 -10.77 1.24 -27.36
N VAL A 175 -10.81 2.03 -26.28
CA VAL A 175 -9.62 2.36 -25.49
C VAL A 175 -8.96 1.09 -24.96
N LYS A 176 -9.69 0.19 -24.29
CA LYS A 176 -9.15 -1.09 -23.78
C LYS A 176 -8.46 -1.91 -24.87
N THR A 177 -9.05 -1.97 -26.06
CA THR A 177 -8.47 -2.69 -27.21
C THR A 177 -7.16 -2.06 -27.65
N HIS A 178 -7.12 -0.72 -27.79
CA HIS A 178 -5.88 -0.02 -28.10
C HIS A 178 -4.82 -0.19 -27.02
N VAL A 179 -5.18 -0.16 -25.73
CA VAL A 179 -4.23 -0.41 -24.62
C VAL A 179 -3.63 -1.80 -24.70
N LYS A 180 -4.45 -2.82 -24.96
CA LYS A 180 -3.96 -4.19 -25.16
C LYS A 180 -2.96 -4.27 -26.31
N ASN A 181 -3.23 -3.60 -27.42
CA ASN A 181 -2.34 -3.55 -28.57
C ASN A 181 -1.05 -2.78 -28.27
N ILE A 182 -1.12 -1.68 -27.51
CA ILE A 182 0.04 -0.91 -27.05
C ILE A 182 0.94 -1.80 -26.21
N TYR A 183 0.39 -2.52 -25.22
CA TYR A 183 1.14 -3.42 -24.36
C TYR A 183 1.80 -4.56 -25.14
N ALA A 184 1.04 -5.19 -26.06
CA ALA A 184 1.57 -6.24 -26.92
C ALA A 184 2.72 -5.74 -27.82
N LYS A 185 2.58 -4.54 -28.40
CA LYS A 185 3.59 -3.94 -29.27
C LYS A 185 4.83 -3.46 -28.52
N ALA A 186 4.65 -2.92 -27.32
CA ALA A 186 5.74 -2.47 -26.46
C ALA A 186 6.39 -3.62 -25.66
N GLY A 187 5.86 -4.84 -25.70
CA GLY A 187 6.40 -6.00 -25.00
C GLY A 187 6.18 -5.97 -23.48
N VAL A 188 5.22 -5.20 -23.00
CA VAL A 188 4.94 -4.99 -21.57
C VAL A 188 3.58 -5.56 -21.18
N ARG A 189 3.39 -5.79 -19.88
CA ARG A 189 2.14 -6.35 -19.33
C ARG A 189 1.39 -5.35 -18.45
N SER A 190 2.04 -4.28 -18.05
CA SER A 190 1.46 -3.28 -17.14
C SER A 190 1.76 -1.86 -17.60
N LYS A 191 0.93 -0.94 -17.10
CA LYS A 191 1.10 0.50 -17.29
C LYS A 191 2.43 0.99 -16.71
N THR A 192 2.85 0.41 -15.58
CA THR A 192 4.13 0.70 -14.91
C THR A 192 5.31 0.24 -15.73
N GLU A 193 5.27 -0.97 -16.31
CA GLU A 193 6.32 -1.45 -17.22
C GLU A 193 6.42 -0.58 -18.47
N LEU A 194 5.28 -0.17 -19.05
CA LEU A 194 5.28 0.76 -20.18
C LEU A 194 6.00 2.06 -19.83
N ALA A 195 5.73 2.59 -18.65
CA ALA A 195 6.29 3.85 -18.18
C ALA A 195 7.78 3.71 -17.78
N GLY A 196 8.16 2.56 -17.20
CA GLY A 196 9.56 2.20 -16.90
C GLY A 196 10.43 2.10 -18.15
N LEU A 197 9.96 1.39 -19.19
CA LEU A 197 10.66 1.29 -20.47
C LEU A 197 10.89 2.65 -21.13
N LEU A 198 10.02 3.63 -20.85
CA LEU A 198 10.12 4.95 -21.45
C LEU A 198 11.18 5.81 -20.80
N LEU A 199 11.29 5.76 -19.48
CA LEU A 199 12.36 6.43 -18.75
C LEU A 199 13.72 5.81 -19.05
N GLU A 200 13.80 4.48 -19.12
CA GLU A 200 15.04 3.76 -19.47
C GLU A 200 15.56 4.16 -20.87
N ARG A 201 14.67 4.42 -21.83
CA ARG A 201 15.07 4.92 -23.15
C ARG A 201 15.51 6.39 -23.16
N GLN A 202 15.01 7.22 -22.24
CA GLN A 202 15.45 8.60 -22.10
C GLN A 202 16.88 8.69 -21.57
N SER A 203 17.26 7.85 -20.61
CA SER A 203 18.63 7.84 -20.08
C SER A 203 19.67 7.44 -21.14
N VAL A 204 19.30 6.59 -22.11
CA VAL A 204 20.21 6.14 -23.19
C VAL A 204 20.42 7.19 -24.28
N HIS A 205 19.60 8.24 -24.35
CA HIS A 205 19.75 9.35 -25.33
C HIS A 205 20.29 10.64 -24.69
N ALA A 206 20.62 10.61 -23.40
CA ALA A 206 21.20 11.74 -22.67
C ALA A 206 22.73 11.67 -22.52
N ASP A 207 23.36 10.58 -22.97
CA ASP A 207 24.81 10.40 -23.11
C ASP A 207 25.24 10.57 -24.59
#